data_AF-A0A5E3WYZ4-F1
#
_entry.id   AF-A0A5E3WYZ4-F1
#
_cell.length_a   1.000
_cell.length_b   1.000
_cell.length_c   1.000
_cell.angle_alpha   90.00
_cell.angle_beta   90.00
_cell.angle_gamma   90.00
#
_symmetry.space_group_name_H-M   'P 1'
#
loop_
_entity.id
_entity.type
_entity.pdbx_description
1 polymer ?
#
loop_
_entity_poly.entity_id
_entity_poly.type
_entity_poly.pdbx_seq_one_letter_code
_entity_poly.pdbx_strand_id
1 'polypeptide(L)'
;MSLNFSKHELIEAQCVPFSPITRSVNIDGNPVGKGRLIKPGSLVVLEPTPAVNAAGDDVWFAVVTWVEPEDEVKSGCPQLCEVFWVYTKLDMIRLLDSGAMKASRRFRKALNRCSDQEAWITGHYSDEPVDAILSVPTFRETRERIKLSAKEYIRFDSDSAVCEFVTTA
;
A
#
# COMPACT_ATOMS: atom_id res chain seq x y z
N MET A 1 13.15 -4.45 12.07
CA MET A 1 13.22 -4.90 10.67
C MET A 1 11.92 -4.51 10.00
N SER A 2 11.98 -3.82 8.87
CA SER A 2 10.81 -3.45 8.04
C SER A 2 10.62 -4.48 6.92
N LEU A 3 9.41 -4.52 6.34
CA LEU A 3 9.11 -5.37 5.21
C LEU A 3 9.53 -4.67 3.90
N ASN A 4 10.03 -5.48 2.96
CA ASN A 4 10.40 -5.01 1.63
C ASN A 4 9.94 -6.02 0.57
N PHE A 5 9.30 -5.49 -0.47
CA PHE A 5 8.61 -6.21 -1.53
C PHE A 5 9.20 -5.91 -2.91
N SER A 6 10.45 -5.42 -2.98
CA SER A 6 11.12 -5.10 -4.25
C SER A 6 11.25 -6.27 -5.23
N LYS A 7 11.08 -7.50 -4.73
CA LYS A 7 11.09 -8.75 -5.51
C LYS A 7 9.72 -9.44 -5.57
N HIS A 8 8.66 -8.74 -5.17
CA HIS A 8 7.32 -9.30 -5.23
C HIS A 8 6.84 -9.28 -6.68
N GLU A 9 6.38 -10.43 -7.19
CA GLU A 9 6.11 -10.66 -8.62
C GLU A 9 5.17 -9.62 -9.26
N LEU A 10 4.25 -9.05 -8.49
CA LEU A 10 3.31 -8.03 -8.97
C LEU A 10 3.98 -6.66 -9.22
N ILE A 11 5.04 -6.32 -8.49
CA ILE A 11 5.58 -4.95 -8.43
C ILE A 11 7.09 -4.86 -8.71
N GLU A 12 7.77 -6.00 -8.84
CA GLU A 12 9.23 -6.05 -9.06
C GLU A 12 9.65 -5.23 -10.28
N ALA A 13 8.88 -5.32 -11.37
CA ALA A 13 9.15 -4.59 -12.61
C ALA A 13 9.00 -3.05 -12.46
N GLN A 14 8.26 -2.60 -11.45
CA GLN A 14 7.98 -1.20 -11.15
C GLN A 14 8.91 -0.63 -10.08
N CYS A 15 9.69 -1.47 -9.40
CA CYS A 15 10.61 -1.02 -8.36
C CYS A 15 11.86 -0.35 -8.94
N VAL A 16 11.80 0.96 -9.11
CA VAL A 16 12.88 1.79 -9.65
C VAL A 16 13.74 2.34 -8.50
N PRO A 17 15.09 2.28 -8.59
CA PRO A 17 15.96 2.90 -7.58
C PRO A 17 15.72 4.41 -7.42
N PHE A 18 15.61 4.86 -6.17
CA PHE A 18 15.52 6.27 -5.81
C PHE A 18 16.31 6.60 -4.54
N SER A 19 16.57 7.89 -4.32
CA SER A 19 17.27 8.40 -3.12
C SER A 19 16.48 8.08 -1.85
N PRO A 20 17.07 7.40 -0.84
CA PRO A 20 16.32 6.99 0.35
C PRO A 20 15.70 8.16 1.12
N ILE A 21 14.40 8.09 1.38
CA ILE A 21 13.67 9.05 2.21
C ILE A 21 13.70 8.57 3.66
N THR A 22 13.85 9.49 4.62
CA THR A 22 13.85 9.15 6.05
C THR A 22 12.62 9.74 6.75
N ARG A 23 11.93 8.92 7.56
CA ARG A 23 10.86 9.35 8.46
C ARG A 23 11.20 8.99 9.90
N SER A 24 10.86 9.84 10.86
CA SER A 24 11.23 9.67 12.28
C SER A 24 10.03 9.45 13.19
N VAL A 25 8.94 8.87 12.64
CA VAL A 25 7.72 8.54 13.39
C VAL A 25 7.35 7.07 13.21
N ASN A 26 6.56 6.52 14.13
CA ASN A 26 5.99 5.17 14.03
C ASN A 26 4.68 5.15 13.22
N ILE A 27 4.04 3.98 13.13
CA ILE A 27 2.76 3.82 12.42
C ILE A 27 1.61 4.66 13.01
N ASP A 28 1.72 5.04 14.29
CA ASP A 28 0.75 5.87 15.00
C ASP A 28 1.15 7.35 15.03
N GLY A 29 2.17 7.75 14.27
CA GLY A 29 2.68 9.13 14.22
C GLY A 29 3.56 9.54 15.41
N ASN A 30 3.86 8.63 16.34
CA ASN A 30 4.71 8.93 17.50
C ASN A 30 6.20 8.97 17.12
N PRO A 31 6.98 9.93 17.63
CA PRO A 31 8.42 10.02 17.35
C PRO A 31 9.18 8.73 17.71
N VAL A 32 10.15 8.37 16.87
CA VAL A 32 11.07 7.26 17.12
C VAL A 32 12.52 7.71 17.15
N GLY A 33 13.32 7.10 18.03
CA GLY A 33 14.73 7.50 18.23
C GLY A 33 15.68 7.16 17.06
N LYS A 34 15.23 6.38 16.07
CA LYS A 34 16.00 6.08 14.86
C LYS A 34 15.13 6.33 13.63
N GLY A 35 15.69 7.08 12.68
CA GLY A 35 15.07 7.30 11.37
C GLY A 35 14.76 5.98 10.67
N ARG A 36 13.61 5.93 10.02
CA ARG A 36 13.10 4.80 9.24
C ARG A 36 13.30 5.12 7.77
N LEU A 37 14.06 4.25 7.10
CA LEU A 37 14.44 4.43 5.70
C LEU A 37 13.38 3.85 4.78
N ILE A 38 12.87 4.69 3.90
CA ILE A 38 12.03 4.33 2.75
C ILE A 38 12.97 4.03 1.59
N LYS A 39 12.72 2.91 0.92
CA LYS A 39 13.49 2.39 -0.22
C LYS A 39 12.50 1.79 -1.22
N PRO A 40 12.91 1.52 -2.47
CA PRO A 40 12.06 0.82 -3.41
C PRO A 40 11.56 -0.50 -2.82
N GLY A 41 10.27 -0.76 -2.96
CA GLY A 41 9.57 -1.91 -2.39
C GLY A 41 9.31 -1.82 -0.89
N SER A 42 9.62 -0.73 -0.19
CA SER A 42 9.29 -0.61 1.24
C SER A 42 7.77 -0.59 1.44
N LEU A 43 7.29 -1.37 2.42
CA LEU A 43 5.94 -1.17 2.94
C LEU A 43 5.91 0.18 3.68
N VAL A 44 4.95 1.02 3.34
CA VAL A 44 4.73 2.34 3.91
C VAL A 44 3.31 2.45 4.44
N VAL A 45 3.13 3.43 5.32
CA VAL A 45 1.85 3.87 5.81
C VAL A 45 1.64 5.29 5.32
N LEU A 46 0.49 5.54 4.70
CA LEU A 46 0.11 6.86 4.25
C LEU A 46 -0.91 7.48 5.20
N GLU A 47 -0.82 8.79 5.40
CA GLU A 47 -1.88 9.53 6.07
C GLU A 47 -3.14 9.47 5.20
N PRO A 48 -4.28 9.03 5.76
CA PRO A 48 -5.54 9.11 5.03
C PRO A 48 -5.88 10.58 4.77
N THR A 49 -6.42 10.88 3.60
CA THR A 49 -7.08 12.18 3.40
C THR A 49 -8.20 12.32 4.45
N PRO A 50 -8.30 13.46 5.17
CA PRO A 50 -9.29 13.64 6.24
C PRO A 50 -10.74 13.37 5.80
N ALA A 51 -11.04 13.56 4.52
CA ALA A 51 -12.36 13.28 3.93
C ALA A 51 -12.72 11.78 3.89
N VAL A 52 -11.71 10.90 3.83
CA VAL A 52 -11.87 9.44 3.71
C VAL A 52 -11.78 8.75 5.08
N ASN A 53 -11.14 9.38 6.07
CA ASN A 53 -11.00 8.84 7.43
C ASN A 53 -11.47 9.83 8.51
N ALA A 54 -12.75 10.18 8.49
CA ALA A 54 -13.34 11.11 9.45
C ALA A 54 -13.22 10.65 10.92
N ALA A 55 -13.05 9.35 11.16
CA ALA A 55 -12.85 8.78 12.50
C ALA A 55 -11.38 8.79 12.95
N GLY A 56 -10.42 8.99 12.04
CA GLY A 56 -8.98 8.96 12.36
C GLY A 56 -8.39 7.56 12.53
N ASP A 57 -9.17 6.50 12.34
CA ASP A 57 -8.78 5.12 12.68
C ASP A 57 -8.24 4.30 11.49
N ASP A 58 -8.56 4.68 10.25
CA ASP A 58 -8.14 3.95 9.05
C ASP A 58 -6.71 4.32 8.63
N VAL A 59 -5.78 3.40 8.83
CA VAL A 59 -4.39 3.49 8.37
C VAL A 59 -4.26 2.75 7.04
N TRP A 60 -3.78 3.43 6.00
CA TRP A 60 -3.60 2.81 4.68
C TRP A 60 -2.17 2.32 4.50
N PHE A 61 -2.06 1.06 4.08
CA PHE A 61 -0.79 0.44 3.75
C PHE A 61 -0.58 0.48 2.23
N ALA A 62 0.63 0.76 1.82
CA ALA A 62 1.02 0.66 0.42
C ALA A 62 2.49 0.26 0.29
N VAL A 63 2.91 -0.12 -0.90
CA VAL A 63 4.32 -0.38 -1.22
C VAL A 63 4.79 0.70 -2.18
N VAL A 64 5.83 1.45 -1.81
CA VAL A 64 6.42 2.46 -2.69
C VAL A 64 7.32 1.80 -3.72
N THR A 65 7.14 2.14 -5.00
CA THR A 65 7.86 1.54 -6.13
C THR A 65 8.76 2.55 -6.83
N TRP A 66 8.34 3.81 -6.90
CA TRP A 66 9.07 4.90 -7.54
C TRP A 66 8.89 6.22 -6.76
N VAL A 67 9.86 7.11 -6.88
CA VAL A 67 9.81 8.48 -6.36
C VAL A 67 10.30 9.40 -7.46
N GLU A 68 9.57 10.50 -7.68
CA GLU A 68 9.92 11.54 -8.64
C GLU A 68 11.31 12.12 -8.33
N PRO A 69 12.26 12.12 -9.29
CA PRO A 69 13.56 12.74 -9.08
C PRO A 69 13.43 14.22 -8.70
N GLU A 70 14.18 14.67 -7.70
CA GLU A 70 14.08 16.05 -7.17
C GLU A 70 14.29 17.14 -8.24
N ASP A 71 15.10 16.86 -9.26
CA ASP A 71 15.39 17.75 -10.37
C ASP A 71 14.27 17.84 -11.43
N GLU A 72 13.32 16.90 -11.40
CA GLU A 72 12.12 16.89 -12.25
C GLU A 72 10.93 17.60 -11.59
N VAL A 73 10.99 17.82 -10.27
CA VAL A 73 9.92 18.47 -9.49
C VAL A 73 9.79 19.94 -9.88
N LYS A 74 8.63 20.30 -10.43
CA LYS A 74 8.31 21.70 -10.76
C LYS A 74 8.22 22.54 -9.49
N SER A 75 8.79 23.74 -9.53
CA SER A 75 8.73 24.69 -8.41
C SER A 75 7.28 24.93 -7.96
N GLY A 76 7.03 24.78 -6.67
CA GLY A 76 5.71 24.93 -6.05
C GLY A 76 4.81 23.69 -6.11
N CYS A 77 5.25 22.59 -6.74
CA CYS A 77 4.55 21.31 -6.71
C CYS A 77 5.15 20.38 -5.64
N PRO A 78 4.34 19.51 -5.00
CA PRO A 78 4.87 18.44 -4.17
C PRO A 78 5.58 17.39 -5.03
N GLN A 79 6.67 16.83 -4.52
CA GLN A 79 7.30 15.64 -5.08
C GLN A 79 6.36 14.44 -4.96
N LEU A 80 6.21 13.66 -6.02
CA LEU A 80 5.32 12.50 -6.05
C LEU A 80 6.07 11.17 -5.85
N CYS A 81 5.33 10.14 -5.45
CA CYS A 81 5.78 8.76 -5.44
C CYS A 81 4.67 7.83 -5.93
N GLU A 82 5.06 6.79 -6.65
CA GLU A 82 4.15 5.71 -7.05
C GLU A 82 4.02 4.71 -5.89
N VAL A 83 2.78 4.38 -5.52
CA VAL A 83 2.49 3.40 -4.48
C VAL A 83 1.50 2.35 -4.96
N PHE A 84 1.76 1.09 -4.62
CA PHE A 84 0.84 -0.03 -4.82
C PHE A 84 0.09 -0.34 -3.54
N TRP A 85 -1.24 -0.27 -3.59
CA TRP A 85 -2.06 -0.37 -2.39
C TRP A 85 -2.08 -1.78 -1.82
N VAL A 86 -2.06 -1.85 -0.49
CA VAL A 86 -2.31 -3.07 0.28
C VAL A 86 -3.70 -2.96 0.88
N TYR A 87 -4.60 -3.85 0.46
CA TYR A 87 -5.98 -3.85 0.92
C TYR A 87 -6.24 -5.00 1.87
N THR A 88 -6.90 -4.68 2.99
CA THR A 88 -7.53 -5.68 3.85
C THR A 88 -8.80 -6.21 3.21
N LYS A 89 -9.36 -7.29 3.76
CA LYS A 89 -10.68 -7.78 3.36
C LYS A 89 -11.75 -6.69 3.48
N LEU A 90 -11.69 -5.88 4.55
CA LEU A 90 -12.66 -4.81 4.77
C LEU A 90 -12.56 -3.74 3.67
N ASP A 91 -11.35 -3.34 3.31
CA ASP A 91 -11.10 -2.37 2.23
C ASP A 91 -11.64 -2.91 0.89
N MET A 92 -11.34 -4.17 0.57
CA MET A 92 -11.85 -4.82 -0.63
C MET A 92 -13.38 -4.86 -0.66
N ILE A 93 -14.05 -5.19 0.45
CA ILE A 93 -15.52 -5.17 0.51
C ILE A 93 -16.04 -3.76 0.26
N ARG A 94 -15.47 -2.73 0.91
CA ARG A 94 -15.88 -1.33 0.72
C ARG A 94 -15.74 -0.88 -0.74
N LEU A 95 -14.61 -1.21 -1.39
CA LEU A 95 -14.35 -0.88 -2.81
C LEU A 95 -15.31 -1.61 -3.76
N LEU A 96 -15.66 -2.86 -3.44
CA LEU A 96 -16.60 -3.66 -4.22
C LEU A 96 -18.06 -3.24 -4.05
N ASP A 97 -18.42 -2.68 -2.89
CA ASP A 97 -19.77 -2.23 -2.59
C ASP A 97 -20.02 -0.79 -3.07
N SER A 98 -18.99 0.07 -3.07
CA SER A 98 -19.05 1.40 -3.68
C SER A 98 -19.07 1.36 -5.21
N GLY A 99 -18.69 0.23 -5.81
CA GLY A 99 -18.57 0.06 -7.26
C GLY A 99 -17.27 0.62 -7.84
N ALA A 100 -16.32 1.05 -7.00
CA ALA A 100 -14.98 1.44 -7.43
C ALA A 100 -14.20 0.26 -8.05
N MET A 101 -14.51 -0.97 -7.61
CA MET A 101 -13.97 -2.21 -8.18
C MET A 101 -15.09 -3.21 -8.47
N LYS A 102 -14.86 -4.05 -9.48
CA LYS A 102 -15.72 -5.19 -9.84
C LYS A 102 -15.01 -6.48 -9.48
N ALA A 103 -15.80 -7.52 -9.19
CA ALA A 103 -15.27 -8.84 -8.90
C ALA A 103 -16.18 -9.92 -9.45
N SER A 104 -15.56 -11.02 -9.88
CA SER A 104 -16.31 -12.23 -10.20
C SER A 104 -17.00 -12.79 -8.95
N ARG A 105 -18.08 -13.56 -9.15
CA ARG A 105 -18.76 -14.26 -8.04
C ARG A 105 -17.80 -15.19 -7.28
N ARG A 106 -16.83 -15.79 -7.97
CA ARG A 106 -15.80 -16.65 -7.37
C ARG A 106 -14.90 -15.85 -6.44
N PHE A 107 -14.42 -14.68 -6.87
CA PHE A 107 -13.60 -13.79 -6.06
C PHE A 107 -14.34 -13.36 -4.80
N ARG A 108 -15.58 -12.85 -4.92
CA ARG A 108 -16.40 -12.45 -3.76
C ARG A 108 -16.59 -13.59 -2.76
N LYS A 109 -16.84 -14.81 -3.25
CA LYS A 109 -17.00 -16.00 -2.39
C LYS A 109 -15.69 -16.37 -1.68
N ALA A 110 -14.54 -16.23 -2.33
CA ALA A 110 -13.24 -16.47 -1.72
C ALA A 110 -12.92 -15.40 -0.67
N LEU A 111 -13.06 -14.12 -1.02
CA LEU A 111 -12.86 -12.97 -0.13
C LEU A 111 -13.69 -13.08 1.16
N ASN A 112 -14.96 -13.49 1.04
CA ASN A 112 -15.85 -13.66 2.21
C ASN A 112 -15.41 -14.78 3.17
N ARG A 113 -14.54 -15.70 2.75
CA ARG A 113 -13.99 -16.77 3.60
C ARG A 113 -12.69 -16.38 4.30
N CYS A 114 -12.05 -15.30 3.86
CA CYS A 114 -10.84 -14.76 4.46
C CYS A 114 -11.13 -14.10 5.81
N SER A 115 -10.08 -13.96 6.63
CA SER A 115 -10.19 -13.21 7.88
C SER A 115 -10.20 -11.71 7.62
N ASP A 116 -10.82 -10.92 8.51
CA ASP A 116 -10.94 -9.46 8.29
C ASP A 116 -9.59 -8.73 8.34
N GLN A 117 -8.62 -9.31 9.05
CA GLN A 117 -7.24 -8.80 9.10
C GLN A 117 -6.39 -9.24 7.90
N GLU A 118 -6.89 -10.15 7.07
CA GLU A 118 -6.14 -10.62 5.90
C GLU A 118 -6.00 -9.49 4.89
N ALA A 119 -4.78 -9.32 4.39
CA ALA A 119 -4.42 -8.23 3.50
C ALA A 119 -3.56 -8.70 2.33
N TRP A 120 -3.68 -8.03 1.19
CA TRP A 120 -2.99 -8.40 -0.04
C TRP A 120 -2.37 -7.17 -0.68
N ILE A 121 -1.18 -7.34 -1.25
CA ILE A 121 -0.65 -6.39 -2.22
C ILE A 121 -1.57 -6.47 -3.44
N THR A 122 -1.98 -5.32 -3.95
CA THR A 122 -2.90 -5.23 -5.08
C THR A 122 -2.24 -4.58 -6.27
N GLY A 123 -2.68 -4.93 -7.48
CA GLY A 123 -2.23 -4.29 -8.72
C GLY A 123 -2.78 -2.87 -8.91
N HIS A 124 -3.50 -2.35 -7.92
CA HIS A 124 -3.99 -0.99 -7.92
C HIS A 124 -2.90 -0.06 -7.37
N TYR A 125 -2.50 0.90 -8.19
CA TYR A 125 -1.49 1.90 -7.85
C TYR A 125 -2.03 3.32 -8.01
N SER A 126 -1.41 4.26 -7.32
CA SER A 126 -1.63 5.70 -7.50
C SER A 126 -0.35 6.48 -7.25
N ASP A 127 -0.29 7.69 -7.80
CA ASP A 127 0.73 8.67 -7.45
C ASP A 127 0.27 9.48 -6.25
N GLU A 128 1.07 9.48 -5.19
CA GLU A 128 0.80 10.18 -3.95
C GLU A 128 1.94 11.16 -3.64
N PRO A 129 1.68 12.27 -2.92
CA PRO A 129 2.76 13.11 -2.43
C PRO A 129 3.71 12.31 -1.53
N VAL A 130 5.03 12.48 -1.69
CA VAL A 130 6.03 11.85 -0.82
C VAL A 130 5.78 12.18 0.66
N ASP A 131 5.29 13.39 0.93
CA ASP A 131 4.96 13.85 2.28
C ASP A 131 3.69 13.24 2.86
N ALA A 132 2.85 12.58 2.05
CA ALA A 132 1.75 11.76 2.55
C ALA A 132 2.23 10.46 3.21
N ILE A 133 3.48 10.03 2.95
CA ILE A 133 4.07 8.87 3.62
C ILE A 133 4.40 9.26 5.07
N LEU A 134 3.60 8.75 6.00
CA LEU A 134 3.78 8.90 7.44
C LEU A 134 5.02 8.14 7.92
N SER A 135 5.10 6.84 7.62
CA SER A 135 6.14 5.97 8.18
C SER A 135 6.39 4.71 7.34
N VAL A 136 7.51 4.04 7.64
CA VAL A 136 7.76 2.64 7.27
C VAL A 136 7.50 1.79 8.52
N PRO A 137 6.39 1.04 8.61
CA PRO A 137 6.12 0.23 9.77
C PRO A 137 7.19 -0.86 9.95
N THR A 138 7.48 -1.18 11.20
CA THR A 138 8.26 -2.37 11.53
C THR A 138 7.41 -3.62 11.33
N PHE A 139 8.05 -4.77 11.15
CA PHE A 139 7.35 -6.06 11.05
C PHE A 139 6.37 -6.31 12.21
N ARG A 140 6.75 -5.89 13.43
CA ARG A 140 5.88 -6.03 14.61
C ARG A 140 4.63 -5.16 14.47
N GLU A 141 4.81 -3.88 14.18
CA GLU A 141 3.71 -2.93 13.98
C GLU A 141 2.78 -3.38 12.85
N THR A 142 3.33 -3.87 11.73
CA THR A 142 2.53 -4.40 10.63
C THR A 142 1.68 -5.58 11.09
N ARG A 143 2.25 -6.55 11.81
CA ARG A 143 1.53 -7.76 12.26
C ARG A 143 0.46 -7.49 13.31
N GLU A 144 0.56 -6.38 14.03
CA GLU A 144 -0.46 -5.93 14.98
C GLU A 144 -1.68 -5.34 14.26
N ARG A 145 -1.52 -4.86 13.02
CA ARG A 145 -2.59 -4.23 12.21
C ARG A 145 -3.17 -5.15 11.14
N ILE A 146 -2.32 -5.85 10.39
CA ILE A 146 -2.71 -6.65 9.21
C ILE A 146 -1.99 -7.99 9.14
N LYS A 147 -2.58 -8.95 8.42
CA LYS A 147 -2.02 -10.25 8.06
C LYS A 147 -1.81 -10.31 6.56
N LEU A 148 -0.64 -9.88 6.13
CA LEU A 148 -0.24 -9.94 4.72
C LEU A 148 -0.23 -11.40 4.23
N SER A 149 -0.93 -11.64 3.13
CA SER A 149 -0.91 -12.93 2.44
C SER A 149 0.48 -13.15 1.85
N ALA A 150 1.03 -14.33 2.12
CA ALA A 150 2.29 -14.78 1.53
C ALA A 150 2.09 -15.67 0.30
N LYS A 151 0.83 -16.00 -0.03
CA LYS A 151 0.48 -16.99 -1.07
C LYS A 151 -0.28 -16.40 -2.23
N GLU A 152 -0.91 -15.25 -2.02
CA GLU A 152 -1.80 -14.65 -2.99
C GLU A 152 -1.61 -13.15 -2.99
N TYR A 153 -1.78 -12.55 -4.16
CA TYR A 153 -1.96 -11.11 -4.34
C TYR A 153 -3.26 -10.86 -5.12
N ILE A 154 -3.73 -9.61 -5.12
CA ILE A 154 -4.91 -9.23 -5.89
C ILE A 154 -4.45 -8.57 -7.19
N ARG A 155 -4.67 -9.23 -8.31
CA ARG A 155 -4.53 -8.58 -9.61
C ARG A 155 -5.74 -7.68 -9.84
N PHE A 156 -5.49 -6.45 -10.28
CA PHE A 156 -6.51 -5.51 -10.71
C PHE A 156 -6.28 -5.21 -12.19
N ASP A 157 -7.31 -5.45 -13.00
CA ASP A 157 -7.34 -5.03 -14.40
C ASP A 157 -8.00 -3.65 -14.45
N SER A 158 -7.22 -2.62 -14.78
CA SER A 158 -7.67 -1.23 -14.84
C SER A 158 -8.71 -0.99 -15.93
N ASP A 159 -8.65 -1.73 -17.05
CA ASP A 159 -9.54 -1.51 -18.19
C ASP A 159 -10.96 -2.03 -17.90
N SER A 160 -11.03 -3.18 -17.24
CA SER A 160 -12.31 -3.81 -16.87
C SER A 160 -12.76 -3.48 -15.44
N ALA A 161 -11.88 -2.88 -14.64
CA ALA A 161 -11.99 -2.68 -13.20
C ALA A 161 -12.23 -4.00 -12.43
N VAL A 162 -11.74 -5.14 -12.91
CA VAL A 162 -11.99 -6.46 -12.30
C VAL A 162 -10.82 -6.90 -11.42
N CYS A 163 -11.15 -7.38 -10.22
CA CYS A 163 -10.19 -7.97 -9.28
C CYS A 163 -10.22 -9.51 -9.31
N GLU A 164 -9.03 -10.10 -9.21
CA GLU A 164 -8.84 -11.55 -9.11
C GLU A 164 -7.71 -11.90 -8.13
N PHE A 165 -7.85 -13.03 -7.42
CA PHE A 165 -6.73 -13.59 -6.66
C PHE A 165 -5.80 -14.33 -7.60
N VAL A 166 -4.50 -14.08 -7.43
CA VAL A 166 -3.45 -14.80 -8.12
C VAL A 166 -2.54 -15.43 -7.07
N THR A 167 -2.24 -16.71 -7.24
CA THR A 167 -1.35 -17.44 -6.35
C THR A 167 0.11 -17.19 -6.75
N THR A 168 0.94 -16.87 -5.77
CA THR A 168 2.39 -16.70 -5.95
C THR A 168 3.04 -18.01 -6.37
N ALA A 169 3.95 -17.95 -7.33
CA ALA A 169 4.69 -19.13 -7.83
C ALA A 169 5.64 -19.76 -6.78
#